data_AF-A0A8H3LKA2-F1
#
_entry.id   AF-A0A8H3LKA2-F1
#
_cell.length_a   1.000
_cell.length_b   1.000
_cell.length_c   1.000
_cell.angle_alpha   90.00
_cell.angle_beta   90.00
_cell.angle_gamma   90.00
#
_symmetry.space_group_name_H-M   'P 1'
#
loop_
_entity.id
_entity.type
_entity.pdbx_description
1 polymer ?
#
loop_
_entity_poly.entity_id
_entity_poly.type
_entity_poly.pdbx_seq_one_letter_code
_entity_poly.pdbx_strand_id
1 'polypeptide(L)'
;MELNQILEVINNHLTHHESFIPSELVKSNSPEWYCKNKKLVYEMATPEGANSFHGKMEYTRWEEFPLPKSFKGENDTFKDGKVMEIEVRNDVFDYSPPEDDNTVNWYINFADRNVFGYYGGNLFAQDESQCLEHPALCSLRDYLVKRDQVSCLTTAHPVLTKISSSPSYISTPILIRGVERKVQVKTDVNENEKRPFGLYGNVFAIASPETIKLATTIYDKRIDPKTGSPYYSNIIAIEAPKYGRGSYTFDTIKRILATAYSGFLAAKFESLVEKGILERNHEENQEHTKINIKEESVSKPRVIIHTGNWGCGAYGGNISIMSCLQIAAAHLAGIDKIIYHAMGNQIDFNSGLQVYNELVKDAEGDVKVDKFIINVESKDFQWGLNTELRIFDDQNNECDLLTLATFLSEADGCQLKITC
;
A
#
# COMPACT_ATOMS: atom_id res chain seq x y z
N MET A 1 -13.34 21.19 0.37
CA MET A 1 -14.38 21.04 -0.66
C MET A 1 -15.73 20.90 0.01
N GLU A 2 -16.75 21.51 -0.58
CA GLU A 2 -18.16 21.29 -0.23
C GLU A 2 -18.62 19.92 -0.75
N LEU A 3 -19.64 19.30 -0.13
CA LEU A 3 -20.05 17.93 -0.47
C LEU A 3 -20.47 17.76 -1.93
N ASN A 4 -21.16 18.75 -2.53
CA ASN A 4 -21.54 18.69 -3.95
C ASN A 4 -20.33 18.66 -4.90
N GLN A 5 -19.26 19.40 -4.58
CA GLN A 5 -18.02 19.34 -5.35
C GLN A 5 -17.31 17.99 -5.18
N ILE A 6 -17.41 17.40 -3.98
CA ILE A 6 -16.88 16.06 -3.73
C ILE A 6 -17.62 15.03 -4.60
N LEU A 7 -18.95 15.09 -4.66
CA LEU A 7 -19.75 14.18 -5.51
C LEU A 7 -19.35 14.27 -6.99
N GLU A 8 -19.21 15.48 -7.52
CA GLU A 8 -18.78 15.68 -8.91
C GLU A 8 -17.40 15.06 -9.17
N VAL A 9 -16.45 15.31 -8.28
CA VAL A 9 -15.11 14.72 -8.38
C VAL A 9 -15.16 13.20 -8.29
N ILE A 10 -15.96 12.63 -7.38
CA ILE A 10 -16.09 11.18 -7.27
C ILE A 10 -16.66 10.59 -8.56
N ASN A 11 -17.76 11.15 -9.07
CA ASN A 11 -18.42 10.64 -10.29
C ASN A 11 -17.51 10.69 -11.52
N ASN A 12 -16.58 11.65 -11.57
CA ASN A 12 -15.65 11.80 -12.69
C ASN A 12 -14.45 10.85 -12.62
N HIS A 13 -14.12 10.30 -11.44
CA HIS A 13 -12.89 9.52 -11.23
C HIS A 13 -13.13 8.09 -10.74
N LEU A 14 -14.28 7.77 -10.16
CA LEU A 14 -14.63 6.41 -9.76
C LEU A 14 -15.02 5.60 -11.00
N THR A 15 -14.12 4.73 -11.45
CA THR A 15 -14.34 3.92 -12.66
C THR A 15 -15.10 2.64 -12.39
N HIS A 16 -15.01 2.12 -11.16
CA HIS A 16 -15.63 0.86 -10.82
C HIS A 16 -15.89 0.75 -9.32
N HIS A 17 -17.01 0.13 -8.96
CA HIS A 17 -17.37 -0.23 -7.60
C HIS A 17 -18.09 -1.58 -7.60
N GLU A 18 -17.78 -2.43 -6.63
CA GLU A 18 -18.50 -3.68 -6.42
C GLU A 18 -18.51 -4.07 -4.94
N SER A 19 -19.62 -4.65 -4.49
CA SER A 19 -19.80 -5.16 -3.14
C SER A 19 -19.77 -6.68 -3.11
N PHE A 20 -19.09 -7.27 -2.14
CA PHE A 20 -18.98 -8.71 -1.98
C PHE A 20 -19.38 -9.18 -0.58
N ILE A 21 -20.00 -10.35 -0.53
CA ILE A 21 -20.03 -11.18 0.68
C ILE A 21 -18.79 -12.10 0.62
N PRO A 22 -17.78 -11.93 1.51
CA PRO A 22 -16.51 -12.64 1.40
C PRO A 22 -16.62 -14.17 1.34
N SER A 23 -17.55 -14.77 2.08
CA SER A 23 -17.78 -16.23 2.04
C SER A 23 -18.25 -16.72 0.67
N GLU A 24 -19.10 -15.96 -0.03
CA GLU A 24 -19.57 -16.30 -1.37
C GLU A 24 -18.47 -16.09 -2.42
N LEU A 25 -17.70 -15.00 -2.27
CA LEU A 25 -16.56 -14.71 -3.13
C LEU A 25 -15.50 -15.82 -3.03
N VAL A 26 -15.12 -16.22 -1.82
CA VAL A 26 -14.15 -17.30 -1.59
C VAL A 26 -14.68 -18.65 -2.06
N LYS A 27 -15.98 -18.92 -1.89
CA LYS A 27 -16.61 -20.15 -2.38
C LYS A 27 -16.57 -20.26 -3.91
N SER A 28 -16.77 -19.15 -4.62
CA SER A 28 -16.75 -19.10 -6.09
C SER A 28 -15.34 -18.94 -6.69
N ASN A 29 -14.40 -18.39 -5.90
CA ASN A 29 -13.04 -18.07 -6.33
C ASN A 29 -12.04 -18.45 -5.23
N SER A 30 -11.96 -19.74 -4.87
CA SER A 30 -11.08 -20.20 -3.80
C SER A 30 -9.60 -19.92 -4.11
N PRO A 31 -8.82 -19.33 -3.18
CA PRO A 31 -7.43 -18.99 -3.44
C PRO A 31 -6.55 -20.22 -3.68
N GLU A 32 -5.61 -20.11 -4.62
CA GLU A 32 -4.63 -21.15 -4.92
C GLU A 32 -3.25 -20.83 -4.32
N TRP A 33 -2.85 -21.57 -3.28
CA TRP A 33 -1.57 -21.41 -2.61
C TRP A 33 -0.55 -22.45 -3.10
N TYR A 34 0.41 -22.02 -3.94
CA TYR A 34 1.49 -22.88 -4.42
C TYR A 34 2.61 -23.05 -3.37
N CYS A 35 2.88 -22.00 -2.58
CA CYS A 35 3.78 -22.09 -1.43
C CYS A 35 3.16 -22.94 -0.31
N LYS A 36 3.83 -24.02 0.07
CA LYS A 36 3.37 -24.97 1.11
C LYS A 36 3.13 -24.29 2.46
N ASN A 37 3.98 -23.33 2.84
CA ASN A 37 3.86 -22.64 4.12
C ASN A 37 2.71 -21.63 4.12
N LYS A 38 2.45 -20.94 3.00
CA LYS A 38 1.27 -20.06 2.88
C LYS A 38 -0.02 -20.88 2.92
N LYS A 39 -0.03 -22.03 2.22
CA LYS A 39 -1.15 -22.98 2.26
C LYS A 39 -1.43 -23.47 3.69
N LEU A 40 -0.39 -23.87 4.42
CA LEU A 40 -0.51 -24.27 5.83
C LEU A 40 -1.15 -23.17 6.69
N VAL A 41 -0.69 -21.93 6.57
CA VAL A 41 -1.23 -20.79 7.33
C VAL A 41 -2.69 -20.51 6.95
N TYR A 42 -3.01 -20.54 5.65
CA TYR A 42 -4.38 -20.35 5.16
C TYR A 42 -5.32 -21.42 5.72
N GLU A 43 -4.93 -22.70 5.70
CA GLU A 43 -5.72 -23.81 6.24
C GLU A 43 -5.94 -23.66 7.76
N MET A 44 -4.92 -23.21 8.50
CA MET A 44 -5.07 -22.89 9.93
C MET A 44 -6.04 -21.73 10.19
N ALA A 45 -6.06 -20.73 9.31
CA ALA A 45 -6.92 -19.56 9.42
C ALA A 45 -8.36 -19.79 8.94
N THR A 46 -8.62 -20.87 8.19
CA THR A 46 -9.91 -21.15 7.54
C THR A 46 -10.41 -22.58 7.78
N PRO A 47 -10.61 -22.99 9.05
CA PRO A 47 -10.97 -24.37 9.39
C PRO A 47 -12.32 -24.83 8.81
N GLU A 48 -13.21 -23.89 8.47
CA GLU A 48 -14.51 -24.15 7.84
C GLU A 48 -14.53 -23.77 6.34
N GLY A 49 -13.35 -23.60 5.73
CA GLY A 49 -13.20 -23.14 4.35
C GLY A 49 -13.85 -21.76 4.15
N ALA A 50 -14.65 -21.62 3.09
CA ALA A 50 -15.33 -20.36 2.75
C ALA A 50 -16.27 -19.83 3.86
N ASN A 51 -16.78 -20.70 4.74
CA ASN A 51 -17.63 -20.29 5.87
C ASN A 51 -16.83 -19.64 7.00
N SER A 52 -15.50 -19.66 6.93
CA SER A 52 -14.63 -18.94 7.88
C SER A 52 -14.59 -17.42 7.64
N PHE A 53 -15.20 -16.93 6.56
CA PHE A 53 -15.18 -15.51 6.16
C PHE A 53 -16.51 -14.82 6.46
N HIS A 54 -16.44 -13.57 6.92
CA HIS A 54 -17.61 -12.82 7.38
C HIS A 54 -17.64 -11.38 6.85
N GLY A 55 -18.75 -10.69 7.11
CA GLY A 55 -18.91 -9.27 6.85
C GLY A 55 -19.22 -8.93 5.41
N LYS A 56 -18.87 -7.70 5.03
CA LYS A 56 -19.04 -7.15 3.69
C LYS A 56 -17.70 -6.56 3.28
N MET A 57 -17.30 -6.80 2.03
CA MET A 57 -16.11 -6.22 1.44
C MET A 57 -16.51 -5.34 0.26
N GLU A 58 -15.91 -4.17 0.16
CA GLU A 58 -16.16 -3.23 -0.94
C GLU A 58 -14.89 -3.08 -1.77
N TYR A 59 -15.01 -3.16 -3.08
CA TYR A 59 -13.93 -2.87 -4.04
C TYR A 59 -14.25 -1.59 -4.78
N THR A 60 -13.27 -0.71 -4.94
CA THR A 60 -13.34 0.42 -5.85
C THR A 60 -12.06 0.59 -6.66
N ARG A 61 -12.21 1.11 -7.87
CA ARG A 61 -11.10 1.47 -8.75
C ARG A 61 -11.26 2.90 -9.24
N TRP A 62 -10.18 3.65 -9.14
CA TRP A 62 -10.17 5.08 -9.41
C TRP A 62 -9.24 5.41 -10.58
N GLU A 63 -9.59 6.45 -11.33
CA GLU A 63 -8.67 7.13 -12.23
C GLU A 63 -7.74 8.06 -11.46
N GLU A 64 -6.58 8.35 -12.05
CA GLU A 64 -5.62 9.33 -11.53
C GLU A 64 -6.29 10.69 -11.37
N PHE A 65 -6.09 11.32 -10.21
CA PHE A 65 -6.55 12.69 -9.98
C PHE A 65 -5.49 13.67 -10.45
N PRO A 66 -5.88 14.80 -11.07
CA PRO A 66 -4.93 15.86 -11.38
C PRO A 66 -4.33 16.41 -10.09
N LEU A 67 -2.99 16.53 -10.05
CA LEU A 67 -2.30 17.15 -8.92
C LEU A 67 -2.82 18.59 -8.71
N PRO A 68 -2.99 19.04 -7.46
CA PRO A 68 -3.29 20.44 -7.16
C PRO A 68 -2.21 21.38 -7.71
N LYS A 69 -2.56 22.65 -7.94
CA LYS A 69 -1.60 23.64 -8.46
C LYS A 69 -0.52 24.02 -7.44
N SER A 70 -0.87 24.00 -6.15
CA SER A 70 0.01 24.38 -5.05
C SER A 70 -0.36 23.66 -3.77
N PHE A 71 0.63 23.49 -2.91
CA PHE A 71 0.45 23.41 -1.46
C PHE A 71 0.06 24.81 -0.99
N LYS A 72 -0.95 24.94 -0.14
CA LYS A 72 -1.18 26.22 0.51
C LYS A 72 -0.14 26.32 1.65
N GLY A 73 0.51 27.47 1.80
CA GLY A 73 1.64 27.65 2.75
C GLY A 73 1.21 27.62 4.22
N GLU A 74 1.91 28.31 5.13
CA GLU A 74 1.59 28.46 6.58
C GLU A 74 0.11 28.80 6.94
N ASN A 75 -0.73 29.11 5.94
CA ASN A 75 -2.17 29.27 6.06
C ASN A 75 -3.01 28.01 5.72
N ASP A 76 -2.42 26.85 5.39
CA ASP A 76 -3.10 25.55 5.32
C ASP A 76 -3.20 24.94 6.72
N THR A 77 -3.62 25.79 7.66
CA THR A 77 -4.54 25.28 8.66
C THR A 77 -5.71 24.69 7.85
N PHE A 78 -5.98 23.39 8.01
CA PHE A 78 -7.28 22.86 7.61
C PHE A 78 -8.36 23.83 8.14
N LYS A 79 -9.53 23.97 7.50
CA LYS A 79 -10.55 25.00 7.81
C LYS A 79 -10.79 25.26 9.34
N ASP A 80 -10.40 24.32 10.21
CA ASP A 80 -10.46 24.33 11.67
C ASP A 80 -9.12 24.54 12.44
N GLY A 81 -8.02 24.98 11.82
CA GLY A 81 -6.74 25.22 12.52
C GLY A 81 -5.80 24.01 12.66
N LYS A 82 -6.17 22.84 12.14
CA LYS A 82 -5.39 21.59 12.30
C LYS A 82 -4.27 21.47 11.26
N VAL A 83 -3.16 20.85 11.67
CA VAL A 83 -2.00 20.50 10.82
C VAL A 83 -1.98 18.98 10.65
N MET A 84 -1.53 18.48 9.50
CA MET A 84 -1.33 17.04 9.29
C MET A 84 -0.34 16.46 10.30
N GLU A 85 -0.74 15.41 11.00
CA GLU A 85 0.10 14.68 11.95
C GLU A 85 1.01 13.69 11.20
N ILE A 86 2.29 13.64 11.59
CA ILE A 86 3.27 12.69 11.06
C ILE A 86 3.82 11.89 12.24
N GLU A 87 3.56 10.59 12.24
CA GLU A 87 4.09 9.65 13.22
C GLU A 87 4.97 8.62 12.52
N VAL A 88 6.07 8.24 13.16
CA VAL A 88 6.98 7.22 12.65
C VAL A 88 7.19 6.14 13.70
N ARG A 89 7.14 4.89 13.25
CA ARG A 89 7.24 3.70 14.10
C ARG A 89 8.25 2.71 13.51
N ASN A 90 8.97 2.01 14.37
CA ASN A 90 9.87 0.92 13.98
C ASN A 90 9.19 -0.43 14.20
N ASP A 91 8.09 -0.65 13.48
CA ASP A 91 7.25 -1.84 13.55
C ASP A 91 6.66 -2.15 12.16
N VAL A 92 5.70 -3.08 12.13
CA VAL A 92 4.92 -3.46 10.95
C VAL A 92 3.45 -3.09 11.16
N PHE A 93 2.63 -3.21 10.13
CA PHE A 93 1.18 -2.98 10.25
C PHE A 93 0.55 -3.88 11.31
N ASP A 94 -0.06 -3.27 12.30
CA ASP A 94 -0.74 -3.95 13.40
C ASP A 94 -2.24 -4.11 13.15
N TYR A 95 -2.79 -3.35 12.18
CA TYR A 95 -4.22 -3.27 11.86
C TYR A 95 -5.07 -2.97 13.10
N SER A 96 -4.55 -2.13 13.99
CA SER A 96 -5.26 -1.71 15.19
C SER A 96 -6.58 -1.02 14.83
N PRO A 97 -7.64 -1.25 15.63
CA PRO A 97 -8.91 -0.57 15.43
C PRO A 97 -8.73 0.96 15.51
N PRO A 98 -9.59 1.74 14.85
CA PRO A 98 -9.58 3.20 14.95
C PRO A 98 -9.64 3.69 16.40
N GLU A 99 -9.02 4.84 16.67
CA GLU A 99 -8.99 5.46 18.00
C GLU A 99 -10.38 5.87 18.52
N ASP A 100 -11.30 6.18 17.59
CA ASP A 100 -12.69 6.56 17.85
C ASP A 100 -13.61 6.23 16.65
N ASP A 101 -14.92 6.35 16.87
CA ASP A 101 -15.95 6.02 15.88
C ASP A 101 -15.95 6.93 14.64
N ASN A 102 -15.30 8.10 14.68
CA ASN A 102 -15.20 9.02 13.55
C ASN A 102 -13.90 8.82 12.73
N THR A 103 -12.98 7.98 13.21
CA THR A 103 -11.69 7.73 12.56
C THR A 103 -11.79 6.56 11.57
N VAL A 104 -11.11 6.68 10.43
CA VAL A 104 -10.94 5.62 9.43
C VAL A 104 -9.45 5.38 9.18
N ASN A 105 -8.99 4.17 9.48
CA ASN A 105 -7.62 3.73 9.20
C ASN A 105 -7.56 3.08 7.82
N TRP A 106 -6.52 3.41 7.05
CA TRP A 106 -6.18 2.82 5.76
C TRP A 106 -4.75 2.31 5.76
N TYR A 107 -4.51 1.14 5.17
CA TYR A 107 -3.20 0.51 5.11
C TYR A 107 -2.77 0.34 3.65
N ILE A 108 -1.57 0.81 3.30
CA ILE A 108 -1.09 0.70 1.91
C ILE A 108 -0.66 -0.73 1.60
N ASN A 109 -1.18 -1.29 0.50
CA ASN A 109 -0.58 -2.42 -0.18
C ASN A 109 0.49 -1.91 -1.15
N PHE A 110 1.73 -2.38 -1.03
CA PHE A 110 2.83 -2.08 -1.94
C PHE A 110 2.71 -2.92 -3.21
N ALA A 111 1.63 -2.67 -3.95
CA ALA A 111 1.14 -3.51 -5.02
C ALA A 111 2.10 -3.57 -6.22
N ASP A 112 2.09 -4.71 -6.92
CA ASP A 112 2.45 -4.74 -8.34
C ASP A 112 1.32 -4.12 -9.19
N ARG A 113 1.63 -3.87 -10.47
CA ARG A 113 0.62 -3.57 -11.49
C ARG A 113 -0.56 -4.53 -11.41
N ASN A 114 -0.32 -5.82 -11.25
CA ASN A 114 -1.36 -6.81 -11.04
C ASN A 114 -1.64 -6.93 -9.54
N VAL A 115 -2.73 -6.33 -9.06
CA VAL A 115 -3.04 -6.29 -7.62
C VAL A 115 -3.09 -7.70 -7.03
N PHE A 116 -2.38 -7.91 -5.92
CA PHE A 116 -2.24 -9.22 -5.25
C PHE A 116 -1.58 -10.30 -6.15
N GLY A 117 -0.83 -9.85 -7.16
CA GLY A 117 -0.09 -10.58 -8.20
C GLY A 117 0.29 -12.01 -7.89
N TYR A 118 1.04 -12.10 -6.81
CA TYR A 118 1.95 -13.19 -6.54
C TYR A 118 1.62 -13.84 -5.20
N TYR A 119 0.39 -13.65 -4.68
CA TYR A 119 -0.03 -14.12 -3.36
C TYR A 119 0.30 -15.61 -3.15
N GLY A 120 0.09 -16.45 -4.17
CA GLY A 120 0.30 -17.89 -4.10
C GLY A 120 1.78 -18.34 -4.18
N GLY A 121 2.68 -17.46 -4.61
CA GLY A 121 4.10 -17.77 -4.86
C GLY A 121 4.95 -17.89 -3.59
N ASN A 122 6.26 -18.13 -3.74
CA ASN A 122 7.18 -18.34 -2.62
C ASN A 122 7.59 -17.06 -1.88
N LEU A 123 7.60 -15.92 -2.57
CA LEU A 123 8.02 -14.66 -1.96
C LEU A 123 7.02 -14.25 -0.87
N PHE A 124 7.54 -13.86 0.30
CA PHE A 124 6.76 -13.30 1.40
C PHE A 124 7.16 -11.84 1.65
N ALA A 125 6.90 -10.99 0.66
CA ALA A 125 7.07 -9.54 0.79
C ALA A 125 5.76 -8.92 1.32
N GLN A 126 5.74 -7.59 1.42
CA GLN A 126 4.63 -6.87 2.04
C GLN A 126 3.26 -7.12 1.36
N ASP A 127 3.21 -7.23 0.03
CA ASP A 127 1.97 -7.54 -0.69
C ASP A 127 1.47 -8.95 -0.33
N GLU A 128 2.34 -9.96 -0.44
CA GLU A 128 1.96 -11.34 -0.18
C GLU A 128 1.67 -11.62 1.30
N SER A 129 2.34 -10.93 2.22
CA SER A 129 2.04 -11.04 3.65
C SER A 129 0.67 -10.46 3.95
N GLN A 130 0.34 -9.26 3.44
CA GLN A 130 -0.98 -8.67 3.62
C GLN A 130 -2.10 -9.52 3.00
N CYS A 131 -1.85 -10.14 1.84
CA CYS A 131 -2.76 -11.12 1.24
C CYS A 131 -2.98 -12.35 2.12
N LEU A 132 -1.92 -12.87 2.75
CA LEU A 132 -2.04 -14.01 3.66
C LEU A 132 -2.77 -13.63 4.95
N GLU A 133 -2.53 -12.42 5.48
CA GLU A 133 -3.26 -11.86 6.63
C GLU A 133 -4.75 -11.65 6.34
N HIS A 134 -5.10 -11.35 5.08
CA HIS A 134 -6.45 -11.07 4.60
C HIS A 134 -6.83 -11.94 3.37
N PRO A 135 -7.04 -13.27 3.53
CA PRO A 135 -7.11 -14.18 2.39
C PRO A 135 -8.22 -13.91 1.37
N ALA A 136 -9.28 -13.18 1.75
CA ALA A 136 -10.34 -12.78 0.82
C ALA A 136 -9.82 -11.86 -0.32
N LEU A 137 -8.70 -11.16 -0.12
CA LEU A 137 -8.03 -10.38 -1.18
C LEU A 137 -7.58 -11.27 -2.35
N CYS A 138 -7.17 -12.50 -2.06
CA CYS A 138 -6.73 -13.46 -3.07
C CYS A 138 -7.90 -13.90 -3.98
N SER A 139 -9.05 -14.19 -3.37
CA SER A 139 -10.28 -14.49 -4.10
C SER A 139 -10.81 -13.30 -4.91
N LEU A 140 -10.68 -12.08 -4.36
CA LEU A 140 -11.00 -10.86 -5.09
C LEU A 140 -10.16 -10.74 -6.34
N ARG A 141 -8.83 -10.93 -6.25
CA ARG A 141 -7.97 -10.93 -7.42
C ARG A 141 -8.44 -11.94 -8.47
N ASP A 142 -8.67 -13.18 -8.08
CA ASP A 142 -9.03 -14.24 -9.03
C ASP A 142 -10.38 -13.96 -9.70
N TYR A 143 -11.32 -13.37 -8.95
CA TYR A 143 -12.57 -12.85 -9.50
C TYR A 143 -12.33 -11.74 -10.54
N LEU A 144 -11.54 -10.72 -10.19
CA LEU A 144 -11.26 -9.59 -11.09
C LEU A 144 -10.59 -10.07 -12.38
N VAL A 145 -9.59 -10.96 -12.28
CA VAL A 145 -8.89 -11.55 -13.44
C VAL A 145 -9.85 -12.34 -14.34
N LYS A 146 -10.79 -13.09 -13.77
CA LYS A 146 -11.81 -13.84 -14.54
C LYS A 146 -12.83 -12.93 -15.21
N ARG A 147 -13.18 -11.82 -14.57
CA ARG A 147 -14.13 -10.84 -15.11
C ARG A 147 -13.55 -10.10 -16.30
N ASP A 148 -12.43 -9.41 -16.09
CA ASP A 148 -11.69 -8.70 -17.11
C ASP A 148 -10.23 -8.47 -16.66
N GLN A 149 -9.27 -8.61 -17.58
CA GLN A 149 -7.84 -8.47 -17.25
C GLN A 149 -7.44 -7.03 -16.85
N VAL A 150 -8.35 -6.06 -16.90
CA VAL A 150 -8.07 -4.64 -16.64
C VAL A 150 -8.37 -4.26 -15.20
N SER A 151 -9.37 -4.87 -14.58
CA SER A 151 -9.84 -4.52 -13.22
C SER A 151 -8.86 -4.93 -12.13
N CYS A 152 -7.95 -5.86 -12.42
CA CYS A 152 -6.84 -6.19 -11.52
C CYS A 152 -5.64 -5.24 -11.66
N LEU A 153 -5.69 -4.24 -12.55
CA LEU A 153 -4.55 -3.35 -12.82
C LEU A 153 -4.58 -2.10 -11.93
N THR A 154 -3.49 -1.87 -11.19
CA THR A 154 -3.22 -0.64 -10.41
C THR A 154 -2.61 0.48 -11.26
N THR A 155 -2.24 0.18 -12.51
CA THR A 155 -1.79 1.16 -13.50
C THR A 155 -2.39 0.87 -14.88
N ALA A 156 -2.77 1.93 -15.59
CA ALA A 156 -3.35 1.85 -16.94
C ALA A 156 -2.49 2.59 -17.97
N HIS A 157 -2.61 2.18 -19.24
CA HIS A 157 -2.14 3.01 -20.34
C HIS A 157 -3.17 4.12 -20.59
N PRO A 158 -2.73 5.37 -20.81
CA PRO A 158 -3.63 6.43 -21.23
C PRO A 158 -4.23 6.04 -22.57
N VAL A 159 -5.52 6.30 -22.76
CA VAL A 159 -6.16 6.20 -24.08
C VAL A 159 -5.52 7.26 -24.97
N LEU A 160 -4.53 6.86 -25.76
CA LEU A 160 -3.72 7.75 -26.59
C LEU A 160 -4.61 8.39 -27.68
N THR A 161 -5.06 9.62 -27.47
CA THR A 161 -5.64 10.45 -28.55
C THR A 161 -4.59 11.26 -29.31
N LYS A 162 -3.31 11.24 -28.89
CA LYS A 162 -2.19 11.80 -29.65
C LYS A 162 -0.87 11.16 -29.23
N ILE A 163 -0.03 10.93 -30.24
CA ILE A 163 1.28 10.29 -30.19
C ILE A 163 2.17 11.01 -29.15
N SER A 164 2.28 10.42 -27.95
CA SER A 164 3.36 10.68 -27.00
C SER A 164 4.28 9.45 -27.06
N SER A 165 5.56 9.69 -27.34
CA SER A 165 6.59 8.65 -27.44
C SER A 165 7.05 8.08 -26.09
N SER A 166 6.39 8.46 -24.99
CA SER A 166 6.63 7.90 -23.66
C SER A 166 5.42 7.04 -23.26
N PRO A 167 5.60 5.77 -22.86
CA PRO A 167 4.52 4.96 -22.28
C PRO A 167 4.19 5.52 -20.89
N SER A 168 3.48 6.65 -20.84
CA SER A 168 3.14 7.31 -19.59
C SER A 168 2.00 6.56 -18.92
N TYR A 169 2.32 5.53 -18.12
CA TYR A 169 1.32 4.84 -17.30
C TYR A 169 0.68 5.81 -16.32
N ILE A 170 -0.65 5.86 -16.30
CA ILE A 170 -1.42 6.59 -15.28
C ILE A 170 -1.72 5.68 -14.10
N SER A 171 -1.78 6.25 -12.91
CA SER A 171 -2.20 5.54 -11.71
C SER A 171 -3.68 5.17 -11.79
N THR A 172 -4.03 3.96 -11.38
CA THR A 172 -5.43 3.57 -11.17
C THR A 172 -5.60 2.90 -9.81
N PRO A 173 -5.60 3.67 -8.71
CA PRO A 173 -5.64 3.14 -7.35
C PRO A 173 -6.82 2.21 -7.14
N ILE A 174 -6.57 1.10 -6.45
CA ILE A 174 -7.61 0.16 -6.03
C ILE A 174 -7.76 0.25 -4.52
N LEU A 175 -8.99 0.43 -4.04
CA LEU A 175 -9.29 0.51 -2.62
C LEU A 175 -10.23 -0.61 -2.23
N ILE A 176 -9.91 -1.26 -1.11
CA ILE A 176 -10.72 -2.33 -0.53
C ILE A 176 -11.15 -1.88 0.86
N ARG A 177 -12.45 -1.88 1.16
CA ARG A 177 -12.95 -1.65 2.52
C ARG A 177 -13.49 -2.90 3.15
N GLY A 178 -13.35 -2.99 4.48
CA GLY A 178 -14.01 -4.02 5.28
C GLY A 178 -13.45 -5.43 5.08
N VAL A 179 -12.18 -5.59 4.69
CA VAL A 179 -11.61 -6.94 4.50
C VAL A 179 -11.19 -7.54 5.83
N GLU A 180 -11.65 -8.76 6.11
CA GLU A 180 -11.36 -9.46 7.37
C GLU A 180 -9.89 -9.90 7.45
N ARG A 181 -9.21 -9.54 8.53
CA ARG A 181 -7.89 -10.05 8.92
C ARG A 181 -8.07 -11.34 9.71
N LYS A 182 -7.42 -12.42 9.29
CA LYS A 182 -7.55 -13.74 9.91
C LYS A 182 -6.29 -14.23 10.61
N VAL A 183 -5.15 -13.69 10.22
CA VAL A 183 -3.86 -14.17 10.71
C VAL A 183 -2.86 -13.04 10.80
N GLN A 184 -1.88 -13.24 11.67
CA GLN A 184 -0.62 -12.51 11.71
C GLN A 184 0.53 -13.51 11.71
N VAL A 185 1.55 -13.25 10.89
CA VAL A 185 2.80 -14.02 10.89
C VAL A 185 3.93 -13.09 11.33
N LYS A 186 4.60 -13.42 12.42
CA LYS A 186 5.81 -12.72 12.87
C LYS A 186 6.97 -13.01 11.93
N THR A 187 7.62 -11.97 11.42
CA THR A 187 8.76 -12.10 10.48
C THR A 187 10.10 -11.68 11.05
N ASP A 188 10.14 -11.17 12.28
CA ASP A 188 11.35 -10.74 12.97
C ASP A 188 12.33 -11.91 13.21
N VAL A 189 13.59 -11.58 13.48
CA VAL A 189 14.60 -12.54 13.93
C VAL A 189 14.34 -12.91 15.39
N ASN A 190 14.18 -14.20 15.68
CA ASN A 190 14.35 -14.72 17.04
C ASN A 190 14.63 -16.23 17.05
N GLU A 191 15.78 -16.56 17.62
CA GLU A 191 16.34 -17.91 17.67
C GLU A 191 15.53 -18.85 18.57
N ASN A 192 15.00 -18.34 19.69
CA ASN A 192 14.20 -19.11 20.66
C ASN A 192 12.87 -19.60 20.06
N GLU A 193 12.33 -18.91 19.06
CA GLU A 193 11.11 -19.29 18.32
C GLU A 193 11.40 -19.96 16.97
N LYS A 194 12.61 -20.52 16.79
CA LYS A 194 13.03 -21.27 15.59
C LYS A 194 13.07 -20.44 14.29
N ARG A 195 13.28 -19.13 14.39
CA ARG A 195 13.41 -18.18 13.27
C ARG A 195 14.66 -17.30 13.40
N PRO A 196 15.88 -17.89 13.49
CA PRO A 196 17.13 -17.16 13.75
C PRO A 196 17.53 -16.16 12.65
N PHE A 197 16.94 -16.27 11.45
CA PHE A 197 17.18 -15.34 10.33
C PHE A 197 15.92 -14.56 9.93
N GLY A 198 14.88 -14.61 10.79
CA GLY A 198 13.56 -14.09 10.46
C GLY A 198 12.81 -14.94 9.43
N LEU A 199 11.68 -14.42 8.96
CA LEU A 199 10.82 -15.09 7.96
C LEU A 199 10.45 -14.19 6.79
N TYR A 200 11.01 -13.00 6.65
CA TYR A 200 10.68 -12.12 5.53
C TYR A 200 11.28 -12.63 4.19
N GLY A 201 10.59 -12.39 3.08
CA GLY A 201 11.06 -12.77 1.74
C GLY A 201 11.02 -14.29 1.50
N ASN A 202 12.03 -14.84 0.82
CA ASN A 202 12.07 -16.27 0.47
C ASN A 202 12.34 -17.20 1.68
N VAL A 203 12.81 -16.64 2.80
CA VAL A 203 13.06 -17.42 4.03
C VAL A 203 11.77 -18.06 4.54
N PHE A 204 10.61 -17.38 4.39
CA PHE A 204 9.30 -17.93 4.73
C PHE A 204 9.03 -19.27 4.05
N ALA A 205 9.32 -19.39 2.75
CA ALA A 205 8.96 -20.56 1.96
C ALA A 205 9.79 -21.80 2.31
N ILE A 206 11.03 -21.60 2.78
CA ILE A 206 11.96 -22.69 3.15
C ILE A 206 11.90 -23.05 4.64
N ALA A 207 11.26 -22.22 5.47
CA ALA A 207 11.14 -22.47 6.90
C ALA A 207 10.36 -23.77 7.19
N SER A 208 10.68 -24.40 8.32
CA SER A 208 9.98 -25.62 8.73
C SER A 208 8.50 -25.33 9.06
N PRO A 209 7.57 -26.28 8.82
CA PRO A 209 6.17 -26.12 9.23
C PRO A 209 6.00 -25.81 10.72
N GLU A 210 6.90 -26.30 11.58
CA GLU A 210 6.90 -26.00 13.00
C GLU A 210 7.25 -24.54 13.29
N THR A 211 8.30 -24.02 12.64
CA THR A 211 8.66 -22.59 12.71
C THR A 211 7.49 -21.71 12.28
N ILE A 212 6.83 -22.05 11.17
CA ILE A 212 5.67 -21.30 10.67
C ILE A 212 4.53 -21.31 11.69
N LYS A 213 4.20 -22.47 12.27
CA LYS A 213 3.17 -22.56 13.31
C LYS A 213 3.49 -21.71 14.54
N LEU A 214 4.74 -21.71 14.99
CA LEU A 214 5.18 -20.90 16.14
C LEU A 214 5.10 -19.40 15.86
N ALA A 215 5.42 -18.99 14.62
CA ALA A 215 5.36 -17.58 14.21
C ALA A 215 3.94 -17.08 13.90
N THR A 216 2.96 -17.98 13.81
CA THR A 216 1.60 -17.67 13.32
C THR A 216 0.63 -17.50 14.48
N THR A 217 -0.05 -16.36 14.52
CA THR A 217 -1.21 -16.12 15.39
C THR A 217 -2.48 -16.12 14.56
N ILE A 218 -3.39 -17.06 14.84
CA ILE A 218 -4.72 -17.08 14.22
C ILE A 218 -5.66 -16.23 15.06
N TYR A 219 -6.38 -15.32 14.41
CA TYR A 219 -7.44 -14.54 15.05
C TYR A 219 -8.74 -15.36 15.05
N ASP A 220 -8.80 -16.32 15.97
CA ASP A 220 -9.95 -17.22 16.25
C ASP A 220 -11.14 -16.44 16.83
N LYS A 221 -10.84 -15.44 17.67
CA LYS A 221 -11.85 -14.55 18.22
C LYS A 221 -12.22 -13.59 17.10
N ARG A 222 -13.35 -13.89 16.46
CA ARG A 222 -13.99 -13.13 15.36
C ARG A 222 -14.30 -11.67 15.70
N ILE A 223 -13.79 -11.16 16.82
CA ILE A 223 -14.23 -9.97 17.51
C ILE A 223 -13.03 -9.40 18.28
N ASP A 224 -12.69 -8.15 17.99
CA ASP A 224 -11.89 -7.31 18.86
C ASP A 224 -12.63 -7.14 20.21
N PRO A 225 -12.04 -7.55 21.34
CA PRO A 225 -12.70 -7.53 22.65
C PRO A 225 -13.02 -6.10 23.14
N LYS A 226 -12.46 -5.06 22.54
CA LYS A 226 -12.78 -3.65 22.86
C LYS A 226 -14.01 -3.15 22.12
N THR A 227 -14.18 -3.55 20.85
CA THR A 227 -15.21 -3.02 19.94
C THR A 227 -16.36 -3.98 19.67
N GLY A 228 -16.22 -5.27 20.01
CA GLY A 228 -17.24 -6.27 19.69
C GLY A 228 -17.27 -6.67 18.20
N SER A 229 -16.35 -6.16 17.38
CA SER A 229 -16.36 -6.27 15.91
C SER A 229 -15.20 -7.10 15.36
N PRO A 230 -15.36 -7.87 14.28
CA PRO A 230 -14.25 -8.54 13.60
C PRO A 230 -13.14 -7.58 13.17
N TYR A 231 -11.91 -8.09 13.06
CA TYR A 231 -10.76 -7.32 12.58
C TYR A 231 -10.94 -7.02 11.09
N TYR A 232 -11.55 -5.89 10.77
CA TYR A 232 -11.69 -5.41 9.41
C TYR A 232 -10.68 -4.32 9.10
N SER A 233 -10.08 -4.40 7.93
CA SER A 233 -9.06 -3.46 7.46
C SER A 233 -9.51 -2.79 6.17
N ASN A 234 -9.07 -1.55 5.97
CA ASN A 234 -9.21 -0.86 4.69
C ASN A 234 -7.84 -0.75 4.03
N ILE A 235 -7.76 -1.10 2.74
CA ILE A 235 -6.51 -1.27 2.00
C ILE A 235 -6.47 -0.29 0.82
N ILE A 236 -5.33 0.36 0.60
CA ILE A 236 -5.03 1.17 -0.60
C ILE A 236 -3.96 0.45 -1.40
N ALA A 237 -4.28 -0.07 -2.58
CA ALA A 237 -3.32 -0.71 -3.47
C ALA A 237 -2.84 0.25 -4.57
N ILE A 238 -1.54 0.57 -4.53
CA ILE A 238 -0.86 1.45 -5.48
C ILE A 238 0.53 0.92 -5.84
N GLU A 239 0.89 1.00 -7.12
CA GLU A 239 2.18 0.53 -7.65
C GLU A 239 3.24 1.66 -7.65
N ALA A 240 4.37 1.42 -7.00
CA ALA A 240 5.55 2.28 -7.13
C ALA A 240 6.28 2.04 -8.46
N PRO A 241 7.01 3.01 -9.02
CA PRO A 241 7.93 2.73 -10.12
C PRO A 241 8.97 1.68 -9.72
N LYS A 242 9.44 0.89 -10.69
CA LYS A 242 10.34 -0.24 -10.46
C LYS A 242 11.58 -0.20 -11.32
N TYR A 243 12.68 -0.69 -10.76
CA TYR A 243 13.93 -0.96 -11.48
C TYR A 243 14.55 0.28 -12.15
N GLY A 244 14.35 1.46 -11.57
CA GLY A 244 15.00 2.69 -12.02
C GLY A 244 16.52 2.66 -11.79
N ARG A 245 17.23 3.58 -12.45
CA ARG A 245 18.68 3.74 -12.36
C ARG A 245 19.05 5.22 -12.38
N GLY A 246 20.12 5.59 -11.69
CA GLY A 246 20.60 6.97 -11.62
C GLY A 246 19.64 7.90 -10.86
N SER A 247 19.63 9.17 -11.23
CA SER A 247 18.84 10.20 -10.55
C SER A 247 17.34 10.06 -10.80
N TYR A 248 16.53 10.42 -9.81
CA TYR A 248 15.09 10.61 -10.00
C TYR A 248 14.82 11.85 -10.85
N THR A 249 14.11 11.68 -11.95
CA THR A 249 13.73 12.79 -12.85
C THR A 249 12.42 13.45 -12.42
N PHE A 250 12.16 14.67 -12.91
CA PHE A 250 10.91 15.39 -12.75
C PHE A 250 9.69 14.51 -13.03
N ASP A 251 9.69 13.79 -14.15
CA ASP A 251 8.57 12.93 -14.55
C ASP A 251 8.38 11.73 -13.60
N THR A 252 9.50 11.15 -13.12
CA THR A 252 9.46 10.05 -12.14
C THR A 252 8.87 10.54 -10.82
N ILE A 253 9.34 11.69 -10.33
CA ILE A 253 8.88 12.31 -9.09
C ILE A 253 7.40 12.69 -9.19
N LYS A 254 7.00 13.31 -10.31
CA LYS A 254 5.61 13.67 -10.59
C LYS A 254 4.71 12.44 -10.59
N ARG A 255 5.14 11.35 -11.22
CA ARG A 255 4.38 10.09 -11.25
C ARG A 255 4.22 9.50 -9.86
N ILE A 256 5.28 9.42 -9.07
CA ILE A 256 5.21 8.91 -7.68
C ILE A 256 4.22 9.75 -6.85
N LEU A 257 4.34 11.07 -6.94
CA LEU A 257 3.47 12.01 -6.22
C LEU A 257 2.01 11.85 -6.65
N ALA A 258 1.74 11.78 -7.96
CA ALA A 258 0.39 11.60 -8.51
C ALA A 258 -0.24 10.26 -8.09
N THR A 259 0.54 9.19 -8.10
CA THR A 259 0.08 7.86 -7.65
C THR A 259 -0.34 7.87 -6.19
N ALA A 260 0.53 8.34 -5.29
CA ALA A 260 0.23 8.41 -3.86
C ALA A 260 -0.93 9.37 -3.58
N TYR A 261 -0.91 10.57 -4.18
CA TYR A 261 -1.97 11.56 -4.04
C TYR A 261 -3.34 10.99 -4.43
N SER A 262 -3.39 10.28 -5.57
CA SER A 262 -4.64 9.71 -6.06
C SER A 262 -5.20 8.64 -5.13
N GLY A 263 -4.34 7.74 -4.62
CA GLY A 263 -4.76 6.73 -3.65
C GLY A 263 -5.24 7.34 -2.33
N PHE A 264 -4.58 8.40 -1.85
CA PHE A 264 -4.92 9.05 -0.59
C PHE A 264 -6.19 9.88 -0.70
N LEU A 265 -6.40 10.58 -1.80
CA LEU A 265 -7.63 11.31 -2.05
C LEU A 265 -8.83 10.37 -2.20
N ALA A 266 -8.65 9.24 -2.91
CA ALA A 266 -9.66 8.19 -2.98
C ALA A 266 -10.00 7.65 -1.59
N ALA A 267 -9.01 7.39 -0.74
CA ALA A 267 -9.23 6.92 0.63
C ALA A 267 -10.03 7.93 1.47
N LYS A 268 -9.79 9.24 1.28
CA LYS A 268 -10.56 10.29 1.91
C LYS A 268 -12.03 10.28 1.49
N PHE A 269 -12.31 10.01 0.21
CA PHE A 269 -13.68 9.89 -0.27
C PHE A 269 -14.35 8.58 0.18
N GLU A 270 -13.63 7.46 0.12
CA GLU A 270 -14.10 6.17 0.66
C GLU A 270 -14.42 6.26 2.16
N SER A 271 -13.67 7.06 2.91
CA SER A 271 -13.93 7.29 4.34
C SER A 271 -15.27 7.99 4.59
N LEU A 272 -15.74 8.85 3.68
CA LEU A 272 -17.08 9.45 3.77
C LEU A 272 -18.17 8.40 3.58
N VAL A 273 -17.95 7.40 2.73
CA VAL A 273 -18.88 6.28 2.54
C VAL A 273 -18.85 5.33 3.73
N GLU A 274 -17.65 5.06 4.27
CA GLU A 274 -17.47 4.24 5.47
C GLU A 274 -18.23 4.80 6.67
N LYS A 275 -18.25 6.12 6.84
CA LYS A 275 -19.04 6.78 7.90
C LYS A 275 -20.48 7.11 7.52
N GLY A 276 -20.96 6.62 6.37
CA GLY A 276 -22.35 6.79 5.95
C GLY A 276 -22.77 8.22 5.58
N ILE A 277 -21.83 9.17 5.50
CA ILE A 277 -22.08 10.55 5.05
C ILE A 277 -22.47 10.54 3.57
N LEU A 278 -21.78 9.71 2.79
CA LEU A 278 -22.10 9.42 1.40
C LEU A 278 -22.68 8.00 1.30
N GLU A 279 -23.76 7.85 0.55
CA GLU A 279 -24.30 6.54 0.18
C GLU A 279 -24.00 6.24 -1.28
N ARG A 280 -23.54 5.02 -1.56
CA ARG A 280 -23.47 4.49 -2.93
C ARG A 280 -24.61 3.52 -3.17
N ASN A 281 -25.51 3.89 -4.07
CA ASN A 281 -26.59 3.04 -4.50
C ASN A 281 -26.27 2.49 -5.89
N HIS A 282 -26.26 1.16 -6.00
CA HIS A 282 -26.29 0.48 -7.28
C HIS A 282 -27.76 0.28 -7.65
N GLU A 283 -28.28 1.07 -8.58
CA GLU A 283 -29.59 0.79 -9.16
C GLU A 283 -29.39 -0.26 -10.25
N GLU A 284 -30.13 -1.39 -10.18
CA GLU A 284 -29.99 -2.56 -11.07
C GLU A 284 -30.12 -2.26 -12.57
N ASN A 285 -30.53 -1.04 -12.95
CA ASN A 285 -30.79 -0.60 -14.33
C ASN A 285 -30.00 0.66 -14.74
N GLN A 286 -29.00 1.11 -13.98
CA GLN A 286 -28.16 2.27 -14.36
C GLN A 286 -26.74 1.82 -14.70
N GLU A 287 -26.16 2.35 -15.78
CA GLU A 287 -24.75 2.14 -16.15
C GLU A 287 -23.76 2.80 -15.16
N HIS A 288 -24.24 3.66 -14.25
CA HIS A 288 -23.41 4.44 -13.34
C HIS A 288 -23.87 4.34 -11.87
N THR A 289 -22.91 4.25 -10.96
CA THR A 289 -23.16 4.30 -9.50
C THR A 289 -23.70 5.68 -9.10
N LYS A 290 -24.86 5.71 -8.42
CA LYS A 290 -25.41 6.96 -7.89
C LYS A 290 -24.91 7.20 -6.47
N ILE A 291 -24.34 8.37 -6.23
CA ILE A 291 -23.82 8.76 -4.92
C ILE A 291 -24.67 9.89 -4.35
N ASN A 292 -25.28 9.66 -3.19
CA ASN A 292 -26.14 10.62 -2.51
C ASN A 292 -25.52 11.06 -1.18
N ILE A 293 -25.81 12.28 -0.76
CA ILE A 293 -25.49 12.75 0.60
C ILE A 293 -26.60 12.27 1.53
N LYS A 294 -26.24 11.56 2.60
CA LYS A 294 -27.19 11.13 3.64
C LYS A 294 -27.26 12.12 4.80
N GLU A 295 -26.11 12.64 5.22
CA GLU A 295 -26.00 13.48 6.41
C GLU A 295 -25.09 14.70 6.13
N GLU A 296 -25.70 15.88 5.93
CA GLU A 296 -24.96 17.12 5.66
C GLU A 296 -24.31 17.73 6.92
N SER A 297 -24.82 17.40 8.11
CA SER A 297 -24.44 18.04 9.38
C SER A 297 -23.41 17.27 10.21
N VAL A 298 -22.84 16.18 9.69
CA VAL A 298 -21.88 15.35 10.43
C VAL A 298 -20.44 15.78 10.16
N SER A 299 -19.64 15.77 11.23
CA SER A 299 -18.20 16.03 11.14
C SER A 299 -17.58 15.09 10.12
N LYS A 300 -16.69 15.61 9.26
CA LYS A 300 -15.94 14.75 8.34
C LYS A 300 -15.10 13.74 9.13
N PRO A 301 -14.94 12.51 8.61
CA PRO A 301 -14.13 11.50 9.25
C PRO A 301 -12.68 11.96 9.33
N ARG A 302 -12.02 11.60 10.42
CA ARG A 302 -10.56 11.68 10.51
C ARG A 302 -9.98 10.51 9.72
N VAL A 303 -9.05 10.79 8.82
CA VAL A 303 -8.44 9.77 7.94
C VAL A 303 -6.98 9.58 8.32
N ILE A 304 -6.63 8.34 8.64
CA ILE A 304 -5.26 7.94 8.98
C ILE A 304 -4.73 6.98 7.92
N ILE A 305 -3.56 7.26 7.38
CA ILE A 305 -2.88 6.38 6.42
C ILE A 305 -1.66 5.74 7.07
N HIS A 306 -1.66 4.42 7.12
CA HIS A 306 -0.52 3.59 7.48
C HIS A 306 0.25 3.20 6.23
N THR A 307 1.54 3.58 6.17
CA THR A 307 2.44 3.26 5.07
C THR A 307 3.83 2.88 5.60
N GLY A 308 4.80 2.67 4.71
CA GLY A 308 6.20 2.47 5.04
C GLY A 308 7.06 2.65 3.80
N ASN A 309 8.05 1.77 3.65
CA ASN A 309 9.06 1.78 2.59
C ASN A 309 8.50 1.33 1.21
N TRP A 310 7.40 1.95 0.77
CA TRP A 310 6.70 1.69 -0.50
C TRP A 310 7.67 1.82 -1.69
N GLY A 311 7.83 0.75 -2.45
CA GLY A 311 8.73 0.71 -3.61
C GLY A 311 10.22 0.63 -3.30
N CYS A 312 10.65 0.57 -2.04
CA CYS A 312 12.07 0.64 -1.68
C CYS A 312 12.74 -0.73 -1.48
N GLY A 313 11.97 -1.81 -1.41
CA GLY A 313 12.49 -3.18 -1.32
C GLY A 313 12.86 -3.73 -2.70
N ALA A 314 12.12 -4.74 -3.16
CA ALA A 314 12.37 -5.40 -4.45
C ALA A 314 12.38 -4.46 -5.68
N TYR A 315 11.80 -3.26 -5.57
CA TYR A 315 11.74 -2.28 -6.65
C TYR A 315 12.93 -1.30 -6.66
N GLY A 316 13.75 -1.28 -5.60
CA GLY A 316 15.00 -0.50 -5.53
C GLY A 316 14.83 1.01 -5.32
N GLY A 317 13.66 1.45 -4.89
CA GLY A 317 13.37 2.84 -4.57
C GLY A 317 14.22 3.38 -3.41
N ASN A 318 14.42 4.69 -3.37
CA ASN A 318 15.16 5.38 -2.31
C ASN A 318 14.19 5.80 -1.20
N ILE A 319 14.43 5.40 0.04
CA ILE A 319 13.50 5.63 1.15
C ILE A 319 13.28 7.12 1.43
N SER A 320 14.34 7.93 1.36
CA SER A 320 14.26 9.38 1.63
C SER A 320 13.34 10.09 0.65
N ILE A 321 13.50 9.88 -0.67
CA ILE A 321 12.61 10.52 -1.65
C ILE A 321 11.19 9.92 -1.59
N MET A 322 11.05 8.60 -1.44
CA MET A 322 9.72 7.95 -1.39
C MET A 322 8.92 8.39 -0.16
N SER A 323 9.56 8.55 1.00
CA SER A 323 8.90 9.08 2.21
C SER A 323 8.52 10.55 2.06
N CYS A 324 9.43 11.40 1.52
CA CYS A 324 9.15 12.80 1.22
C CYS A 324 7.89 12.95 0.33
N LEU A 325 7.80 12.17 -0.74
CA LEU A 325 6.69 12.24 -1.69
C LEU A 325 5.38 11.67 -1.14
N GLN A 326 5.43 10.65 -0.27
CA GLN A 326 4.24 10.17 0.44
C GLN A 326 3.70 11.22 1.42
N ILE A 327 4.58 11.90 2.17
CA ILE A 327 4.17 12.99 3.09
C ILE A 327 3.55 14.15 2.29
N ALA A 328 4.18 14.54 1.18
CA ALA A 328 3.66 15.58 0.29
C ALA A 328 2.30 15.22 -0.30
N ALA A 329 2.12 13.98 -0.76
CA ALA A 329 0.84 13.48 -1.24
C ALA A 329 -0.26 13.52 -0.17
N ALA A 330 0.06 13.13 1.06
CA ALA A 330 -0.87 13.15 2.19
C ALA A 330 -1.30 14.58 2.53
N HIS A 331 -0.38 15.53 2.52
CA HIS A 331 -0.69 16.96 2.67
C HIS A 331 -1.63 17.43 1.55
N LEU A 332 -1.31 17.18 0.28
CA LEU A 332 -2.13 17.60 -0.86
C LEU A 332 -3.55 16.99 -0.83
N ALA A 333 -3.70 15.75 -0.39
CA ALA A 333 -4.99 15.08 -0.23
C ALA A 333 -5.75 15.58 1.02
N GLY A 334 -5.06 16.27 1.92
CA GLY A 334 -5.57 16.72 3.22
C GLY A 334 -5.89 15.55 4.15
N ILE A 335 -4.96 14.58 4.23
CA ILE A 335 -5.01 13.49 5.19
C ILE A 335 -4.70 14.05 6.59
N ASP A 336 -5.41 13.57 7.60
CA ASP A 336 -5.25 14.08 8.96
C ASP A 336 -3.96 13.55 9.61
N LYS A 337 -3.62 12.28 9.37
CA LYS A 337 -2.42 11.65 9.93
C LYS A 337 -1.80 10.63 8.98
N ILE A 338 -0.47 10.64 8.90
CA ILE A 338 0.32 9.55 8.30
C ILE A 338 1.11 8.84 9.39
N ILE A 339 1.01 7.52 9.44
CA ILE A 339 1.82 6.64 10.29
C ILE A 339 2.78 5.89 9.37
N TYR A 340 4.07 6.20 9.47
CA TYR A 340 5.13 5.60 8.68
C TYR A 340 5.82 4.49 9.46
N HIS A 341 5.70 3.26 8.97
CA HIS A 341 6.34 2.07 9.52
C HIS A 341 7.73 1.91 8.87
N ALA A 342 8.76 2.39 9.56
CA ALA A 342 10.13 2.53 9.02
C ALA A 342 10.92 1.22 8.98
N MET A 343 10.55 0.24 9.80
CA MET A 343 11.21 -1.08 9.87
C MET A 343 12.75 -0.97 9.96
N GLY A 344 13.26 -0.10 10.83
CA GLY A 344 14.70 0.16 10.99
C GLY A 344 15.27 1.29 10.12
N ASN A 345 14.53 1.76 9.11
CA ASN A 345 14.97 2.81 8.18
C ASN A 345 14.57 4.22 8.64
N GLN A 346 14.61 4.45 9.96
CA GLN A 346 14.20 5.72 10.57
C GLN A 346 15.05 6.90 10.10
N ILE A 347 16.34 6.65 9.85
CA ILE A 347 17.30 7.67 9.41
C ILE A 347 16.91 8.20 8.02
N ASP A 348 16.66 7.30 7.06
CA ASP A 348 16.26 7.69 5.70
C ASP A 348 14.89 8.38 5.69
N PHE A 349 13.94 7.88 6.50
CA PHE A 349 12.66 8.58 6.67
C PHE A 349 12.85 10.01 7.19
N ASN A 350 13.71 10.22 8.18
CA ASN A 350 14.00 11.54 8.73
C ASN A 350 14.63 12.46 7.67
N SER A 351 15.51 11.94 6.81
CA SER A 351 16.06 12.68 5.67
C SER A 351 14.97 13.09 4.68
N GLY A 352 14.03 12.20 4.36
CA GLY A 352 12.87 12.54 3.53
C GLY A 352 11.95 13.59 4.15
N LEU A 353 11.66 13.46 5.45
CA LEU A 353 10.87 14.42 6.21
C LEU A 353 11.55 15.80 6.25
N GLN A 354 12.88 15.85 6.40
CA GLN A 354 13.63 17.10 6.35
C GLN A 354 13.46 17.81 5.01
N VAL A 355 13.55 17.08 3.89
CA VAL A 355 13.33 17.68 2.56
C VAL A 355 11.90 18.19 2.40
N TYR A 356 10.90 17.45 2.87
CA TYR A 356 9.52 17.94 2.86
C TYR A 356 9.36 19.21 3.69
N ASN A 357 9.93 19.26 4.90
CA ASN A 357 9.83 20.43 5.76
C ASN A 357 10.46 21.66 5.10
N GLU A 358 11.70 21.52 4.60
CA GLU A 358 12.43 22.58 3.91
C GLU A 358 11.66 23.14 2.70
N LEU A 359 11.06 22.26 1.88
CA LEU A 359 10.48 22.66 0.61
C LEU A 359 9.00 23.05 0.68
N VAL A 360 8.29 22.68 1.74
CA VAL A 360 6.84 22.88 1.86
C VAL A 360 6.47 23.49 3.20
N LYS A 361 6.83 22.85 4.31
CA LYS A 361 6.33 23.25 5.64
C LYS A 361 6.90 24.59 6.11
N ASP A 362 8.19 24.78 5.90
CA ASP A 362 8.95 25.94 6.36
C ASP A 362 9.05 27.01 5.25
N ALA A 363 8.39 26.79 4.12
CA ALA A 363 8.36 27.71 3.00
C ALA A 363 7.35 28.84 3.25
N GLU A 364 7.75 30.08 2.95
CA GLU A 364 6.86 31.23 3.03
C GLU A 364 5.81 31.21 1.90
N GLY A 365 4.53 31.20 2.27
CA GLY A 365 3.41 31.28 1.33
C GLY A 365 3.17 30.01 0.50
N ASP A 366 2.33 30.12 -0.52
CA ASP A 366 1.91 28.98 -1.33
C ASP A 366 3.05 28.41 -2.19
N VAL A 367 3.32 27.12 -2.05
CA VAL A 367 4.34 26.41 -2.83
C VAL A 367 3.68 25.75 -4.04
N LYS A 368 4.07 26.14 -5.26
CA LYS A 368 3.59 25.47 -6.48
C LYS A 368 4.08 24.03 -6.55
N VAL A 369 3.20 23.09 -6.91
CA VAL A 369 3.55 21.66 -6.99
C VAL A 369 4.68 21.40 -7.99
N ASP A 370 4.65 22.02 -9.17
CA ASP A 370 5.74 21.89 -10.14
C ASP A 370 7.08 22.41 -9.60
N LYS A 371 7.05 23.48 -8.78
CA LYS A 371 8.25 24.04 -8.16
C LYS A 371 8.78 23.12 -7.06
N PHE A 372 7.90 22.51 -6.27
CA PHE A 372 8.27 21.47 -5.33
C PHE A 372 8.97 20.29 -6.04
N ILE A 373 8.39 19.78 -7.13
CA ILE A 373 8.98 18.67 -7.91
C ILE A 373 10.37 19.03 -8.43
N ILE A 374 10.54 20.23 -9.04
CA ILE A 374 11.85 20.73 -9.50
C ILE A 374 12.86 20.80 -8.35
N ASN A 375 12.43 21.28 -7.19
CA ASN A 375 13.33 21.41 -6.03
C ASN A 375 13.69 20.03 -5.45
N VAL A 376 12.78 19.06 -5.44
CA VAL A 376 13.09 17.68 -5.05
C VAL A 376 14.05 17.03 -6.04
N GLU A 377 13.83 17.20 -7.35
CA GLU A 377 14.76 16.72 -8.39
C GLU A 377 16.17 17.28 -8.18
N SER A 378 16.28 18.56 -7.81
CA SER A 378 17.59 19.20 -7.54
C SER A 378 18.34 18.65 -6.32
N LYS A 379 17.69 17.84 -5.47
CA LYS A 379 18.35 17.11 -4.38
C LYS A 379 19.10 15.88 -4.87
N ASP A 380 18.96 15.51 -6.15
CA ASP A 380 19.72 14.47 -6.86
C ASP A 380 19.75 13.11 -6.15
N PHE A 381 18.60 12.70 -5.59
CA PHE A 381 18.42 11.36 -5.04
C PHE A 381 18.68 10.31 -6.12
N GLN A 382 19.37 9.24 -5.76
CA GLN A 382 19.68 8.13 -6.66
C GLN A 382 18.82 6.91 -6.37
N TRP A 383 18.40 6.23 -7.44
CA TRP A 383 17.89 4.87 -7.38
C TRP A 383 18.94 3.91 -6.80
N GLY A 384 18.51 2.93 -6.02
CA GLY A 384 19.38 1.82 -5.60
C GLY A 384 20.41 2.14 -4.50
N LEU A 385 20.35 3.28 -3.80
CA LEU A 385 21.30 3.59 -2.72
C LEU A 385 21.02 2.91 -1.37
N ASN A 386 20.04 2.01 -1.27
CA ASN A 386 19.85 1.20 -0.08
C ASN A 386 20.60 -0.14 -0.21
N THR A 387 21.92 -0.07 -0.31
CA THR A 387 22.80 -1.22 -0.10
C THR A 387 22.93 -1.50 1.40
N GLU A 388 21.98 -2.24 1.97
CA GLU A 388 22.25 -3.10 3.14
C GLU A 388 22.57 -4.55 2.74
N LEU A 389 22.84 -4.80 1.45
CA LEU A 389 23.52 -6.02 0.99
C LEU A 389 24.81 -5.61 0.29
N ARG A 390 25.87 -5.44 1.07
CA ARG A 390 27.24 -5.45 0.55
C ARG A 390 27.69 -6.90 0.51
N ILE A 391 27.89 -7.44 -0.68
CA ILE A 391 28.36 -8.81 -0.86
C ILE A 391 29.88 -8.73 -1.06
N PHE A 392 30.60 -9.45 -0.21
CA PHE A 392 32.05 -9.55 -0.26
C PHE A 392 32.46 -10.94 -0.78
N ASP A 393 33.53 -11.01 -1.58
CA ASP A 393 34.14 -12.29 -1.92
C ASP A 393 34.92 -12.88 -0.73
N ASP A 394 35.45 -14.10 -0.87
CA ASP A 394 36.27 -14.77 0.15
C ASP A 394 37.58 -14.02 0.49
N GLN A 395 37.91 -12.96 -0.25
CA GLN A 395 39.06 -12.07 -0.05
C GLN A 395 38.66 -10.66 0.45
N ASN A 396 37.40 -10.44 0.83
CA ASN A 396 36.84 -9.16 1.27
C ASN A 396 36.81 -8.04 0.21
N ASN A 397 36.76 -8.37 -1.08
CA ASN A 397 36.49 -7.38 -2.12
C ASN A 397 34.99 -7.21 -2.34
N GLU A 398 34.54 -5.96 -2.47
CA GLU A 398 33.13 -5.62 -2.70
C GLU A 398 32.70 -6.03 -4.12
N CYS A 399 31.64 -6.83 -4.23
CA CYS A 399 31.11 -7.34 -5.50
C CYS A 399 29.76 -6.70 -5.83
N ASP A 400 29.61 -6.21 -7.07
CA ASP A 400 28.34 -5.67 -7.56
C ASP A 400 27.33 -6.79 -7.90
N LEU A 401 26.03 -6.54 -7.70
CA LEU A 401 24.92 -7.50 -7.84
C LEU A 401 24.86 -8.15 -9.25
N LEU A 402 25.31 -7.43 -10.28
CA LEU A 402 25.37 -7.94 -11.65
C LEU A 402 26.41 -9.08 -11.81
N THR A 403 27.48 -9.03 -11.01
CA THR A 403 28.54 -10.05 -11.00
C THR A 403 28.04 -11.36 -10.40
N LEU A 404 27.13 -11.29 -9.42
CA LEU A 404 26.55 -12.45 -8.73
C LEU A 404 25.63 -13.29 -9.62
N ALA A 405 24.83 -12.65 -10.48
CA ALA A 405 23.95 -13.33 -11.43
C ALA A 405 24.75 -14.14 -12.46
N THR A 406 25.95 -13.68 -12.80
CA THR A 406 26.88 -14.38 -13.70
C THR A 406 27.58 -15.52 -12.96
N PHE A 407 28.04 -15.30 -11.73
CA PHE A 407 28.72 -16.31 -10.90
C PHE A 407 27.82 -17.50 -10.48
N LEU A 408 26.55 -17.25 -10.15
CA LEU A 408 25.59 -18.29 -9.78
C LEU A 408 25.16 -19.16 -10.97
N SER A 409 25.43 -18.73 -12.20
CA SER A 409 25.18 -19.53 -13.40
C SER A 409 26.34 -20.48 -13.76
N GLU A 410 27.52 -20.32 -13.13
CA GLU A 410 28.74 -21.05 -13.51
C GLU A 410 29.42 -21.84 -12.37
N ALA A 411 29.03 -21.69 -11.11
CA ALA A 411 29.75 -22.31 -9.98
C ALA A 411 28.98 -23.44 -9.27
N ASP A 412 29.28 -24.70 -9.62
CA ASP A 412 29.09 -25.84 -8.73
C ASP A 412 30.08 -25.74 -7.55
N GLY A 413 29.60 -25.36 -6.36
CA GLY A 413 30.28 -25.68 -5.10
C GLY A 413 30.95 -24.56 -4.27
N CYS A 414 30.72 -23.27 -4.54
CA CYS A 414 31.22 -22.21 -3.64
C CYS A 414 30.22 -21.87 -2.52
N GLN A 415 30.67 -21.94 -1.26
CA GLN A 415 29.91 -21.50 -0.09
C GLN A 415 30.07 -19.98 0.10
N LEU A 416 29.04 -19.20 -0.21
CA LEU A 416 28.99 -17.76 0.10
C LEU A 416 28.67 -17.54 1.58
N LYS A 417 29.49 -16.73 2.27
CA LYS A 417 29.14 -16.16 3.58
C LYS A 417 28.40 -14.84 3.37
N ILE A 418 27.17 -14.77 3.86
CA ILE A 418 26.41 -13.53 3.99
C ILE A 418 26.64 -13.02 5.41
N THR A 419 27.22 -11.83 5.56
CA THR A 419 27.34 -11.13 6.84
C THR A 419 26.39 -9.93 6.84
N CYS A 420 25.53 -9.86 7.86
CA CYS A 420 24.65 -8.73 8.14
C CYS A 420 25.41 -7.56 8.76
#